data_AF-A0A0W1LFS5-F1
#
_entry.id   AF-A0A0W1LFS5-F1
#
_cell.length_a   1.000
_cell.length_b   1.000
_cell.length_c   1.000
_cell.angle_alpha   90.00
_cell.angle_beta   90.00
_cell.angle_gamma   90.00
#
_symmetry.space_group_name_H-M   'P 1'
#
loop_
_entity.id
_entity.type
_entity.pdbx_description
1 polymer ?
#
loop_
_entity_poly.entity_id
_entity_poly.type
_entity_poly.pdbx_seq_one_letter_code
_entity_poly.pdbx_strand_id
1 'polypeptide(L)'
;MKYILAFLIFVNLNAFACSQDYLEGHSAQNKFLVTVNYADFVFIGEVVRTYRIIGTPDFFKNDNGYVFKVTELIKGESLPYMDAEQSWWCGVNGPNMKNYWPDEIGDEFVITGKTYHGEHRIIAVYPLEKAVLFMPEIVKMATKSLTPGS
;
A
#
# COMPACT_ATOMS: atom_id res chain seq x y z
N MET A 1 12.12 4.99 49.99
CA MET A 1 12.00 5.49 48.59
C MET A 1 13.22 5.05 47.80
N LYS A 2 13.17 3.94 47.04
CA LYS A 2 14.28 3.55 46.13
C LYS A 2 13.93 2.54 45.01
N TYR A 3 12.67 2.18 44.80
CA TYR A 3 12.29 1.12 43.84
C TYR A 3 11.26 1.49 42.78
N ILE A 4 10.90 2.77 42.62
CA ILE A 4 9.84 3.18 41.68
C ILE A 4 10.40 3.50 40.27
N LEU A 5 11.72 3.67 40.12
CA LEU A 5 12.31 4.14 38.85
C LEU A 5 12.53 3.04 37.79
N ALA A 6 12.44 1.75 38.16
CA ALA A 6 12.76 0.64 37.25
C ALA A 6 11.57 0.17 36.40
N PHE A 7 10.35 0.64 36.67
CA PHE A 7 9.14 0.18 35.96
C PHE A 7 8.79 1.03 34.72
N LEU A 8 9.47 2.16 34.51
CA LEU A 8 9.17 3.10 33.41
C LEU A 8 9.96 2.86 32.12
N ILE A 9 10.79 1.81 32.04
CA ILE A 9 11.65 1.55 30.87
C ILE A 9 10.96 0.61 29.85
N PHE A 10 9.81 0.02 30.17
CA PHE A 10 9.21 -1.07 29.37
C PHE A 10 7.99 -0.75 28.51
N VAL A 11 7.69 0.52 28.23
CA VAL A 11 6.58 0.85 27.32
C VAL A 11 6.93 1.98 26.35
N ASN A 12 8.08 1.88 25.68
CA ASN A 12 8.25 2.50 24.36
C ASN A 12 7.89 1.49 23.26
N LEU A 13 6.78 0.76 23.46
CA LEU A 13 6.03 0.24 22.33
C LEU A 13 5.35 1.44 21.70
N ASN A 14 6.08 2.18 20.86
CA ASN A 14 5.45 2.90 19.77
C ASN A 14 4.87 1.82 18.85
N ALA A 15 3.76 1.22 19.30
CA ALA A 15 2.81 0.63 18.40
C ALA A 15 2.41 1.80 17.49
N PHE A 16 3.01 1.85 16.30
CA PHE A 16 2.41 2.53 15.17
C PHE A 16 1.07 1.84 14.96
N ALA A 17 0.07 2.24 15.75
CA ALA A 17 -1.30 1.93 15.47
C ALA A 17 -1.53 2.57 14.10
N CYS A 18 -1.76 1.74 13.09
CA CYS A 18 -2.28 2.21 11.82
C CYS A 18 -3.72 2.71 12.06
N SER A 19 -3.88 3.83 12.78
CA SER A 19 -5.16 4.51 12.94
C SER A 19 -5.45 5.20 11.62
N GLN A 20 -5.89 4.43 10.63
CA GLN A 20 -6.54 4.95 9.43
C GLN A 20 -7.98 5.34 9.76
N ASP A 21 -8.20 6.02 10.89
CA ASP A 21 -9.52 6.44 11.39
C ASP A 21 -10.25 7.29 10.35
N TYR A 22 -9.50 8.03 9.51
CA TYR A 22 -10.04 8.82 8.40
C TYR A 22 -10.57 8.00 7.21
N LEU A 23 -10.28 6.69 7.16
CA LEU A 23 -10.78 5.77 6.14
C LEU A 23 -11.94 4.91 6.65
N GLU A 24 -12.25 4.93 7.94
CA GLU A 24 -13.36 4.17 8.50
C GLU A 24 -14.70 4.62 7.86
N GLY A 25 -15.55 3.66 7.47
CA GLY A 25 -16.83 3.94 6.79
C GLY A 25 -16.76 4.25 5.29
N HIS A 26 -15.58 4.44 4.70
CA HIS A 26 -15.44 4.65 3.25
C HIS A 26 -15.48 3.33 2.45
N SER A 27 -16.04 3.38 1.24
CA SER A 27 -15.98 2.25 0.29
C SER A 27 -14.55 1.95 -0.13
N ALA A 28 -14.30 0.69 -0.52
CA ALA A 28 -13.08 0.21 -1.18
C ALA A 28 -12.49 1.22 -2.18
N GLN A 29 -13.32 1.61 -3.14
CA GLN A 29 -13.00 2.57 -4.19
C GLN A 29 -12.60 3.94 -3.62
N ASN A 30 -13.36 4.48 -2.67
CA ASN A 30 -13.08 5.80 -2.09
C ASN A 30 -11.76 5.79 -1.32
N LYS A 31 -11.48 4.73 -0.56
CA LYS A 31 -10.19 4.56 0.13
C LYS A 31 -9.03 4.57 -0.86
N PHE A 32 -9.17 3.83 -1.97
CA PHE A 32 -8.15 3.80 -3.00
C PHE A 32 -7.95 5.17 -3.67
N LEU A 33 -9.03 5.86 -4.06
CA LEU A 33 -8.94 7.21 -4.66
C LEU A 33 -8.27 8.22 -3.73
N VAL A 34 -8.46 8.11 -2.41
CA VAL A 34 -7.72 8.93 -1.44
C VAL A 34 -6.22 8.64 -1.53
N THR A 35 -5.80 7.37 -1.63
CA THR A 35 -4.36 7.05 -1.82
C THR A 35 -3.81 7.62 -3.12
N VAL A 36 -4.57 7.54 -4.22
CA VAL A 36 -4.16 8.07 -5.52
C VAL A 36 -3.87 9.57 -5.44
N ASN A 37 -4.75 10.33 -4.76
CA ASN A 37 -4.58 11.77 -4.59
C ASN A 37 -3.28 12.11 -3.83
N TYR A 38 -2.98 11.35 -2.76
CA TYR A 38 -1.80 11.61 -1.95
C TYR A 38 -0.52 10.97 -2.48
N ALA A 39 -0.57 9.97 -3.37
CA ALA A 39 0.59 9.22 -3.84
C ALA A 39 1.63 10.12 -4.53
N ASP A 40 2.91 9.76 -4.41
CA ASP A 40 3.98 10.39 -5.19
C ASP A 40 4.06 9.78 -6.58
N PHE A 41 3.73 8.49 -6.70
CA PHE A 41 3.62 7.78 -7.97
C PHE A 41 2.40 6.88 -8.04
N VAL A 42 1.87 6.72 -9.25
CA VAL A 42 0.74 5.84 -9.57
C VAL A 42 1.03 5.15 -10.89
N PHE A 43 0.85 3.84 -10.94
CA PHE A 43 1.12 3.05 -12.15
C PHE A 43 0.16 1.86 -12.27
N ILE A 44 0.03 1.34 -13.50
CA ILE A 44 -0.53 0.02 -13.77
C ILE A 44 0.64 -0.96 -13.84
N GLY A 45 0.49 -2.11 -13.20
CA GLY A 45 1.53 -3.13 -13.18
C GLY A 45 0.99 -4.55 -13.15
N GLU A 46 1.81 -5.46 -13.66
CA GLU A 46 1.57 -6.89 -13.76
C GLU A 46 2.44 -7.62 -12.74
N VAL A 47 1.88 -8.62 -12.05
CA VAL A 47 2.62 -9.43 -11.08
C VAL A 47 3.50 -10.42 -11.84
N VAL A 48 4.81 -10.26 -11.76
CA VAL A 48 5.77 -11.12 -12.47
C VAL A 48 6.44 -12.16 -11.57
N ARG A 49 6.29 -12.03 -10.25
CA ARG A 49 6.81 -12.98 -9.26
C ARG A 49 6.05 -12.84 -7.95
N THR A 50 5.73 -13.98 -7.35
CA THR A 50 5.31 -14.11 -5.96
C THR A 50 6.41 -14.80 -5.17
N TYR A 51 6.51 -14.52 -3.87
CA TYR A 51 7.40 -15.24 -2.98
C TYR A 51 6.96 -15.18 -1.52
N ARG A 52 7.42 -16.16 -0.75
CA ARG A 52 7.25 -16.20 0.69
C ARG A 52 8.35 -15.39 1.37
N ILE A 53 7.98 -14.39 2.17
CA ILE A 53 8.96 -13.62 2.94
C ILE A 53 9.49 -14.48 4.09
N ILE A 54 10.80 -14.46 4.28
CA ILE A 54 11.48 -15.22 5.34
C ILE A 54 10.96 -14.78 6.70
N GLY A 55 10.53 -15.73 7.54
CA GLY A 55 9.98 -15.46 8.86
C GLY A 55 8.47 -15.17 8.88
N THR A 56 7.79 -15.26 7.73
CA THR A 56 6.32 -15.16 7.69
C THR A 56 5.67 -16.30 8.46
N PRO A 57 4.81 -16.02 9.47
CA PRO A 57 4.16 -17.06 10.26
C PRO A 57 3.33 -18.04 9.43
N ASP A 58 3.34 -19.31 9.81
CA ASP A 58 2.69 -20.41 9.09
C ASP A 58 1.16 -20.27 8.94
N PHE A 59 0.52 -19.38 9.70
CA PHE A 59 -0.91 -19.12 9.55
C PHE A 59 -1.24 -18.34 8.26
N PHE A 60 -0.29 -17.61 7.69
CA PHE A 60 -0.41 -17.11 6.32
C PHE A 60 -0.21 -18.30 5.39
N LYS A 61 -1.24 -18.70 4.64
CA LYS A 61 -1.17 -19.90 3.78
C LYS A 61 -0.50 -19.66 2.42
N ASN A 62 -0.46 -18.41 1.97
CA ASN A 62 -0.01 -18.05 0.62
C ASN A 62 1.30 -17.26 0.67
N ASP A 63 1.89 -17.03 -0.50
CA ASP A 63 2.93 -16.02 -0.67
C ASP A 63 2.43 -14.65 -0.19
N ASN A 64 3.35 -13.82 0.28
CA ASN A 64 3.06 -12.52 0.86
C ASN A 64 4.06 -11.44 0.43
N GLY A 65 4.94 -11.76 -0.51
CA GLY A 65 5.80 -10.82 -1.23
C GLY A 65 5.50 -10.90 -2.73
N TYR A 66 5.48 -9.76 -3.39
CA TYR A 66 5.06 -9.61 -4.77
C TYR A 66 6.01 -8.67 -5.52
N VAL A 67 6.34 -9.02 -6.75
CA VAL A 67 7.08 -8.12 -7.66
C VAL A 67 6.16 -7.74 -8.81
N PHE A 68 5.92 -6.43 -8.93
CA PHE A 68 5.18 -5.83 -10.02
C PHE A 68 6.14 -5.32 -11.09
N LYS A 69 5.90 -5.67 -12.34
CA LYS A 69 6.48 -4.99 -13.50
C LYS A 69 5.58 -3.81 -13.84
N VAL A 70 6.16 -2.61 -13.93
CA VAL A 70 5.42 -1.42 -14.35
C VAL A 70 5.12 -1.52 -15.84
N THR A 71 3.84 -1.50 -16.20
CA THR A 71 3.38 -1.55 -17.60
C THR A 71 2.96 -0.19 -18.10
N GLU A 72 2.36 0.66 -17.25
CA GLU A 72 1.99 2.03 -17.58
C GLU A 72 2.16 2.97 -16.38
N LEU A 73 2.75 4.14 -16.58
CA LEU A 73 2.93 5.16 -15.53
C LEU A 73 1.87 6.24 -15.65
N ILE A 74 1.09 6.46 -14.59
CA ILE A 74 0.01 7.46 -14.54
C ILE A 74 0.49 8.75 -13.86
N LYS A 75 1.32 8.63 -12.82
CA LYS A 75 1.84 9.78 -12.04
C LYS A 75 3.25 9.50 -11.54
N GLY A 76 4.04 10.57 -11.47
CA GLY A 76 5.33 10.59 -10.78
C GLY A 76 6.41 9.82 -11.52
N GLU A 77 7.36 9.29 -10.76
CA GLU A 77 8.43 8.41 -11.24
C GLU A 77 8.41 7.13 -10.40
N SER A 78 8.69 5.99 -11.05
CA SER A 78 8.79 4.68 -10.41
C SER A 78 9.94 3.88 -11.00
N LEU A 79 10.34 2.80 -10.33
CA LEU A 79 11.26 1.82 -10.89
C LEU A 79 10.50 0.89 -11.86
N PRO A 80 11.17 0.31 -12.88
CA PRO A 80 10.53 -0.64 -13.79
C PRO A 80 9.96 -1.90 -13.12
N TYR A 81 10.51 -2.25 -11.96
CA TYR A 81 10.06 -3.34 -11.11
C TYR A 81 9.94 -2.84 -9.66
N MET A 82 8.84 -3.18 -9.01
CA MET A 82 8.49 -2.70 -7.69
C MET A 82 8.11 -3.87 -6.80
N ASP A 83 8.70 -3.93 -5.61
CA ASP A 83 8.39 -4.96 -4.62
C ASP A 83 7.29 -4.46 -3.66
N ALA A 84 6.35 -5.34 -3.33
CA ALA A 84 5.35 -5.11 -2.30
C ALA A 84 5.27 -6.30 -1.36
N GLU A 85 5.07 -6.00 -0.09
CA GLU A 85 4.83 -6.98 0.95
C GLU A 85 3.40 -6.84 1.48
N GLN A 86 2.69 -7.95 1.58
CA GLN A 86 1.46 -8.09 2.36
C GLN A 86 1.83 -8.23 3.84
N SER A 87 2.22 -7.12 4.45
CA SER A 87 2.52 -7.03 5.89
C SER A 87 1.57 -6.10 6.61
N TRP A 88 1.74 -6.05 7.93
CA TRP A 88 1.09 -5.09 8.82
C TRP A 88 1.63 -3.67 8.65
N TRP A 89 2.47 -3.41 7.64
CA TRP A 89 2.91 -2.07 7.31
C TRP A 89 1.69 -1.21 6.94
N CYS A 90 1.65 0.04 7.43
CA CYS A 90 0.47 0.91 7.38
C CYS A 90 0.15 1.48 5.96
N GLY A 91 -0.12 0.61 4.99
CA GLY A 91 -0.78 0.93 3.71
C GLY A 91 -2.30 0.84 3.81
N VAL A 92 -3.04 1.21 2.76
CA VAL A 92 -4.51 1.08 2.76
C VAL A 92 -4.95 -0.38 2.63
N ASN A 93 -4.12 -1.22 2.02
CA ASN A 93 -4.33 -2.66 2.03
C ASN A 93 -3.72 -3.26 3.29
N GLY A 94 -4.57 -3.62 4.26
CA GLY A 94 -4.14 -4.44 5.38
C GLY A 94 -3.87 -5.89 4.94
N PRO A 95 -3.13 -6.67 5.74
CA PRO A 95 -2.78 -8.05 5.38
C PRO A 95 -4.00 -8.97 5.28
N ASN A 96 -5.12 -8.62 5.92
CA ASN A 96 -6.36 -9.42 5.91
C ASN A 96 -7.42 -8.91 4.90
N MET A 97 -7.11 -7.91 4.08
CA MET A 97 -8.05 -7.40 3.09
C MET A 97 -8.13 -8.37 1.91
N LYS A 98 -9.18 -9.20 1.91
CA LYS A 98 -9.47 -10.14 0.82
C LYS A 98 -9.67 -9.40 -0.51
N ASN A 99 -9.15 -9.97 -1.59
CA ASN A 99 -9.34 -9.53 -2.98
C ASN A 99 -8.64 -8.22 -3.38
N TYR A 100 -7.59 -7.82 -2.64
CA TYR A 100 -6.73 -6.69 -2.99
C TYR A 100 -5.30 -7.09 -3.32
N TRP A 101 -4.82 -8.20 -2.75
CA TRP A 101 -3.49 -8.71 -3.02
C TRP A 101 -3.53 -9.65 -4.23
N PRO A 102 -2.43 -9.77 -4.98
CA PRO A 102 -2.32 -10.76 -6.05
C PRO A 102 -2.58 -12.17 -5.56
N ASP A 103 -3.32 -12.94 -6.36
CA ASP A 103 -3.53 -14.37 -6.15
C ASP A 103 -2.58 -15.19 -7.04
N GLU A 104 -2.22 -14.68 -8.22
CA GLU A 104 -1.34 -15.35 -9.18
C GLU A 104 -0.40 -14.43 -9.97
N ILE A 105 0.59 -15.04 -10.62
CA ILE A 105 1.46 -14.35 -11.60
C ILE A 105 0.61 -14.02 -12.84
N GLY A 106 0.77 -12.79 -13.34
CA GLY A 106 -0.02 -12.25 -14.45
C GLY A 106 -1.18 -11.36 -14.02
N ASP A 107 -1.53 -11.35 -12.73
CA ASP A 107 -2.56 -10.44 -12.23
C ASP A 107 -2.14 -8.98 -12.42
N GLU A 108 -3.09 -8.16 -12.88
CA GLU A 108 -2.88 -6.74 -13.14
C GLU A 108 -3.55 -5.86 -12.09
N PHE A 109 -2.85 -4.81 -11.67
CA PHE A 109 -3.30 -3.89 -10.63
C PHE A 109 -3.04 -2.44 -11.03
N VAL A 110 -3.83 -1.53 -10.46
CA VAL A 110 -3.44 -0.13 -10.29
C VAL A 110 -2.79 0.01 -8.92
N ILE A 111 -1.60 0.58 -8.91
CA ILE A 111 -0.75 0.65 -7.73
C ILE A 111 -0.46 2.11 -7.39
N THR A 112 -0.51 2.44 -6.11
CA THR A 112 -0.14 3.74 -5.57
C THR A 112 0.99 3.58 -4.57
N GLY A 113 1.90 4.56 -4.55
CA GLY A 113 2.98 4.56 -3.58
C GLY A 113 3.56 5.93 -3.27
N LYS A 114 4.49 5.93 -2.33
CA LYS A 114 5.18 7.10 -1.80
C LYS A 114 6.67 6.89 -1.83
N THR A 115 7.40 7.99 -1.91
CA THR A 115 8.85 8.00 -1.78
C THR A 115 9.21 8.50 -0.39
N TYR A 116 9.75 7.62 0.45
CA TYR A 116 10.24 7.97 1.79
C TYR A 116 11.76 7.88 1.80
N HIS A 117 12.45 8.98 2.07
CA HIS A 117 13.92 9.03 2.10
C HIS A 117 14.60 8.48 0.82
N GLY A 118 13.97 8.68 -0.35
CA GLY A 118 14.47 8.18 -1.64
C GLY A 118 14.08 6.72 -1.96
N GLU A 119 13.41 6.02 -1.04
CA GLU A 119 12.90 4.67 -1.26
C GLU A 119 11.45 4.72 -1.70
N HIS A 120 11.14 4.12 -2.85
CA HIS A 120 9.76 3.94 -3.29
C HIS A 120 9.09 2.80 -2.51
N ARG A 121 7.92 3.08 -1.95
CA ARG A 121 7.11 2.13 -1.19
C ARG A 121 5.69 2.09 -1.73
N ILE A 122 5.20 0.88 -2.00
CA ILE A 122 3.81 0.66 -2.37
C ILE A 122 2.93 0.83 -1.12
N ILE A 123 1.85 1.61 -1.27
CA ILE A 123 0.88 1.90 -0.20
C ILE A 123 -0.44 1.20 -0.45
N ALA A 124 -0.84 1.14 -1.73
CA ALA A 124 -2.04 0.42 -2.10
C ALA A 124 -1.95 -0.22 -3.48
N VAL A 125 -2.68 -1.30 -3.63
CA VAL A 125 -2.93 -2.05 -4.86
C VAL A 125 -4.45 -2.20 -5.01
N TYR A 126 -4.93 -2.13 -6.25
CA TYR A 126 -6.34 -2.31 -6.58
C TYR A 126 -6.47 -3.09 -7.89
N PRO A 127 -7.24 -4.20 -7.95
CA PRO A 127 -7.34 -5.03 -9.15
C PRO A 127 -7.75 -4.20 -10.37
N LEU A 128 -7.00 -4.33 -11.47
CA LEU A 128 -7.21 -3.52 -12.67
C LEU A 128 -8.63 -3.71 -13.23
N GLU A 129 -9.11 -4.96 -13.26
CA GLU A 129 -10.48 -5.33 -13.68
C GLU A 129 -11.60 -4.55 -12.96
N LYS A 130 -11.35 -4.11 -11.72
CA LYS A 130 -12.29 -3.29 -10.93
C LYS A 130 -11.99 -1.81 -11.12
N ALA A 131 -10.72 -1.43 -11.23
CA ALA A 131 -10.27 -0.05 -11.39
C ALA A 131 -10.72 0.56 -12.73
N VAL A 132 -10.79 -0.23 -13.82
CA VAL A 132 -11.21 0.25 -15.15
C VAL A 132 -12.56 0.95 -15.14
N LEU A 133 -13.47 0.57 -14.23
CA LEU A 133 -14.80 1.18 -14.09
C LEU A 133 -14.77 2.63 -13.60
N PHE A 134 -13.66 3.06 -12.98
CA PHE A 134 -13.48 4.41 -12.46
C PHE A 134 -12.06 4.95 -12.74
N MET A 135 -11.46 4.47 -13.82
CA MET A 135 -10.14 4.94 -14.27
C MET A 135 -10.10 6.45 -14.55
N PRO A 136 -11.14 7.09 -15.12
CA PRO A 136 -11.17 8.54 -15.27
C PRO A 136 -11.00 9.29 -13.94
N GLU A 137 -11.60 8.80 -12.85
CA GLU A 137 -11.44 9.36 -11.52
C GLU A 137 -10.03 9.16 -10.98
N ILE A 138 -9.42 8.00 -11.22
CA ILE A 138 -8.02 7.72 -10.84
C ILE A 138 -7.10 8.72 -11.52
N VAL A 139 -7.18 8.85 -12.85
CA VAL A 139 -6.34 9.79 -13.62
C VAL A 139 -6.55 11.23 -13.15
N LYS A 140 -7.81 11.64 -12.93
CA LYS A 140 -8.13 12.97 -12.41
C LYS A 140 -7.53 13.22 -11.02
N MET A 141 -7.59 12.25 -10.11
CA MET A 141 -7.00 12.38 -8.77
C MET A 141 -5.47 12.36 -8.82
N ALA A 142 -4.89 11.54 -9.69
CA ALA A 142 -3.45 11.42 -9.84
C ALA A 142 -2.81 12.70 -10.38
N THR A 143 -3.52 13.40 -11.27
CA THR A 143 -3.07 14.65 -11.90
C THR A 143 -3.46 15.91 -11.12
N LYS A 144 -4.31 15.79 -10.09
CA LYS A 144 -4.68 16.92 -9.24
C LYS A 144 -3.43 17.42 -8.53
N SER A 145 -3.05 18.67 -8.78
CA SER A 145 -2.00 19.33 -8.03
C SER A 145 -2.44 19.42 -6.57
N LEU A 146 -1.63 18.88 -5.66
CA LEU A 146 -1.80 19.12 -4.24
C LEU A 146 -1.39 20.59 -3.99
N THR A 147 -2.32 21.53 -4.18
CA THR A 147 -2.11 22.89 -3.69
C THR A 147 -1.95 22.83 -2.17
N PRO A 148 -0.83 23.29 -1.60
CA PRO A 148 -0.67 23.33 -0.16
C PRO A 148 -1.62 24.40 0.40
N GLY A 149 -2.66 23.98 1.11
CA GLY A 149 -3.49 24.87 1.93
C GLY A 149 -4.91 25.10 1.42
N SER A 150 -5.87 24.50 2.13
CA SER A 150 -7.18 25.07 2.43
C SER A 150 -7.54 24.69 3.86
#